data_AF-A0A3D4TWR0-F1
#
_entry.id   AF-A0A3D4TWR0-F1
#
_cell.length_a   1.000
_cell.length_b   1.000
_cell.length_c   1.000
_cell.angle_alpha   90.00
_cell.angle_beta   90.00
_cell.angle_gamma   90.00
#
_symmetry.space_group_name_H-M   'P 1'
#
loop_
_entity.id
_entity.type
_entity.pdbx_description
1 polymer ?
#
loop_
_entity_poly.entity_id
_entity_poly.type
_entity_poly.pdbx_seq_one_letter_code
_entity_poly.pdbx_strand_id
1 'polypeptide(L)'
;MSLLIIAISVFLIAWLIPSPHGPDFKVSCNVCHSPKSWKLDKAIYSFNHDKTKLPLKGQHTKIDCKLCHPTLVFSEAKTECAACHKDVHESSVGPECNRCHAPNSWLVEDITRVHQQSRFPLVGVHSTVDCYQCHKSETFLRFEVIGNDCYGCHSDVYLATTQPNHKQSGYSTQCMECHSIYSQDWGTANFNHNFFPLSKGHYGVACLKCHTSGQFSKISTDCSSCHLSDYNGATNPNHSIANFPKTCTECHTTAPGWKPTTFNHSMFPLTQGHSISDCSKCHVNGNYSSTSSDCFSCHQSDYNSTTNPNHQAANFPTACTACHTTAPGWKPATFNHSSFPLTQGHSITDCSKCHVNGNYTNVSKECITCHQADYNGTSNPSHSALNFSTVCTDCHTTAPGWKPASYKLHDALSFPIYSGKHRGQWSSCIDCHSNTSNYKAFSCTNCHEHNKAEMDSKHSGQANYSYISSACLQCHPRGSAE
;
A
#
# COMPACT_ATOMS: atom_id res chain seq x y z
N MET A 1 -93.59 43.66 -111.01
CA MET A 1 -92.92 43.66 -112.32
C MET A 1 -91.46 44.00 -112.08
N SER A 2 -90.54 43.22 -112.67
CA SER A 2 -89.06 43.35 -112.65
C SER A 2 -88.37 42.82 -111.38
N LEU A 3 -87.83 41.58 -111.35
CA LEU A 3 -86.67 40.94 -112.04
C LEU A 3 -85.27 41.37 -111.54
N LEU A 4 -84.55 40.33 -111.09
CA LEU A 4 -83.08 40.08 -111.11
C LEU A 4 -82.22 40.98 -110.18
N ILE A 5 -81.25 40.46 -109.40
CA ILE A 5 -80.05 39.70 -109.81
C ILE A 5 -79.55 38.80 -108.66
N ILE A 6 -79.18 37.58 -109.02
CA ILE A 6 -78.37 36.62 -108.25
C ILE A 6 -76.89 36.97 -108.45
N ALA A 7 -76.10 37.06 -107.37
CA ALA A 7 -74.64 37.00 -107.46
C ALA A 7 -74.06 36.14 -106.32
N ILE A 8 -73.52 35.02 -106.77
CA ILE A 8 -72.72 33.97 -106.15
C ILE A 8 -71.64 34.51 -105.19
N SER A 9 -71.54 33.90 -104.00
CA SER A 9 -70.27 33.76 -103.28
C SER A 9 -70.31 32.55 -102.35
N VAL A 10 -70.25 31.35 -102.94
CA VAL A 10 -69.71 30.16 -102.28
C VAL A 10 -68.20 30.24 -102.43
N PHE A 11 -67.48 30.36 -101.31
CA PHE A 11 -66.18 29.73 -101.00
C PHE A 11 -65.49 30.53 -99.88
N LEU A 12 -65.52 29.97 -98.66
CA LEU A 12 -64.44 29.97 -97.66
C LEU A 12 -64.99 29.43 -96.32
N ILE A 13 -65.37 28.15 -96.29
CA ILE A 13 -65.33 27.41 -95.03
C ILE A 13 -63.88 26.98 -94.87
N ALA A 14 -63.04 27.91 -94.39
CA ALA A 14 -61.75 27.54 -93.83
C ALA A 14 -62.07 26.77 -92.54
N TRP A 15 -61.79 25.47 -92.56
CA TRP A 15 -61.83 24.61 -91.40
C TRP A 15 -60.97 25.21 -90.28
N LEU A 16 -61.60 25.74 -89.24
CA LEU A 16 -60.94 26.01 -87.96
C LEU A 16 -60.64 24.65 -87.32
N ILE A 17 -59.52 24.03 -87.71
CA ILE A 17 -59.00 22.87 -87.00
C ILE A 17 -58.49 23.39 -85.65
N PRO A 18 -59.11 22.99 -84.51
CA PRO A 18 -58.63 23.42 -83.21
C PRO A 18 -57.20 22.91 -83.00
N SER A 19 -56.36 23.74 -82.36
CA SER A 19 -54.98 23.36 -82.04
C SER A 19 -54.96 22.05 -81.26
N PRO A 20 -54.14 21.05 -81.66
CA PRO A 20 -54.01 19.80 -80.92
C PRO A 20 -53.38 20.00 -79.53
N HIS A 21 -52.89 21.20 -79.24
CA HIS A 21 -52.26 21.57 -77.97
C HIS A 21 -53.24 22.09 -76.91
N GLY A 22 -54.54 22.06 -77.20
CA GLY A 22 -55.60 22.55 -76.32
C GLY A 22 -55.93 24.03 -76.53
N PRO A 23 -57.08 24.49 -76.01
CA PRO A 23 -57.58 25.86 -76.22
C PRO A 23 -56.75 26.92 -75.47
N ASP A 24 -56.06 26.53 -74.40
CA ASP A 24 -55.31 27.45 -73.53
C ASP A 24 -53.84 27.61 -73.93
N PHE A 25 -53.40 27.01 -75.03
CA PHE A 25 -52.00 27.07 -75.48
C PHE A 25 -51.69 28.40 -76.18
N LYS A 26 -51.01 29.31 -75.45
CA LYS A 26 -50.74 30.69 -75.90
C LYS A 26 -49.38 30.90 -76.58
N VAL A 27 -48.61 29.85 -76.84
CA VAL A 27 -47.29 29.95 -77.48
C VAL A 27 -47.45 29.97 -79.00
N SER A 28 -46.76 30.89 -79.68
CA SER A 28 -46.79 31.01 -81.14
C SER A 28 -46.31 29.71 -81.82
N CYS A 29 -47.02 29.28 -82.86
CA CYS A 29 -46.76 27.99 -83.53
C CYS A 29 -45.33 27.87 -84.08
N ASN A 30 -44.74 28.99 -84.51
CA ASN A 30 -43.38 29.08 -85.07
C ASN A 30 -42.26 28.88 -84.04
N VAL A 31 -42.58 28.76 -82.74
CA VAL A 31 -41.61 28.41 -81.69
C VAL A 31 -41.20 26.92 -81.80
N CYS A 32 -42.09 26.08 -82.35
CA CYS A 32 -41.90 24.63 -82.40
C CYS A 32 -42.07 24.04 -83.82
N HIS A 33 -42.85 24.69 -84.70
CA HIS A 33 -43.15 24.21 -86.04
C HIS A 33 -42.58 25.14 -87.12
N SER A 34 -42.14 24.57 -88.23
CA SER A 34 -41.73 25.34 -89.40
C SER A 34 -42.77 25.27 -90.50
N PRO A 35 -42.81 26.23 -91.43
CA PRO A 35 -43.72 26.16 -92.59
C PRO A 35 -43.56 24.89 -93.44
N LYS A 36 -42.45 24.15 -93.29
CA LYS A 36 -42.17 22.90 -93.99
C LYS A 36 -42.90 21.70 -93.38
N SER A 37 -43.20 21.70 -92.07
CA SER A 37 -43.81 20.56 -91.39
C SER A 37 -44.43 20.93 -90.05
N TRP A 38 -45.58 20.30 -89.74
CA TRP A 38 -46.19 20.32 -88.40
C TRP A 38 -45.52 19.36 -87.40
N LYS A 39 -44.47 18.62 -87.81
CA LYS A 39 -43.61 17.92 -86.83
C LYS A 39 -42.78 18.93 -86.06
N LEU A 40 -42.40 18.59 -84.83
CA LEU A 40 -41.49 19.42 -84.03
C LEU A 40 -40.17 19.60 -84.79
N ASP A 41 -39.82 20.84 -85.08
CA ASP A 41 -38.57 21.20 -85.73
C ASP A 41 -37.55 21.60 -84.67
N LYS A 42 -36.67 20.64 -84.33
CA LYS A 42 -35.64 20.81 -83.29
C LYS A 42 -34.64 21.92 -83.63
N ALA A 43 -34.52 22.35 -84.89
CA ALA A 43 -33.59 23.41 -85.28
C ALA A 43 -34.07 24.82 -84.92
N ILE A 44 -35.39 25.00 -84.75
CA ILE A 44 -36.01 26.28 -84.36
C ILE A 44 -36.65 26.23 -82.97
N TYR A 45 -36.72 25.05 -82.36
CA TYR A 45 -37.24 24.84 -81.02
C TYR A 45 -36.52 25.73 -80.00
N SER A 46 -37.26 26.70 -79.46
CA SER A 46 -36.72 27.74 -78.57
C SER A 46 -37.57 27.95 -77.31
N PHE A 47 -38.48 27.01 -77.01
CA PHE A 47 -39.33 27.11 -75.83
C PHE A 47 -38.49 27.00 -74.54
N ASN A 48 -38.61 28.01 -73.68
CA ASN A 48 -37.89 28.06 -72.41
C ASN A 48 -38.72 27.48 -71.25
N HIS A 49 -38.30 26.32 -70.75
CA HIS A 49 -38.93 25.65 -69.62
C HIS A 49 -38.74 26.36 -68.27
N ASP A 50 -37.78 27.27 -68.13
CA ASP A 50 -37.58 28.06 -66.90
C ASP A 50 -38.75 29.01 -66.62
N LYS A 51 -39.60 29.27 -67.63
CA LYS A 51 -40.83 30.05 -67.51
C LYS A 51 -42.03 29.22 -67.06
N THR A 52 -41.85 27.92 -66.86
CA THR A 52 -42.91 27.00 -66.45
C THR A 52 -42.82 26.70 -64.95
N LYS A 53 -43.80 25.95 -64.44
CA LYS A 53 -43.81 25.50 -63.04
C LYS A 53 -42.74 24.44 -62.74
N LEU A 54 -42.13 23.83 -63.77
CA LEU A 54 -41.07 22.84 -63.63
C LEU A 54 -39.87 23.21 -64.52
N PRO A 55 -38.92 24.00 -64.01
CA PRO A 55 -37.66 24.25 -64.70
C PRO A 55 -36.88 22.94 -64.89
N LEU A 56 -36.44 22.65 -66.12
CA LEU A 56 -35.68 21.45 -66.41
C LEU A 56 -34.26 21.58 -65.85
N LYS A 57 -33.99 20.85 -64.76
CA LYS A 57 -32.68 20.81 -64.10
C LYS A 57 -32.13 19.39 -64.07
N GLY A 58 -30.81 19.27 -64.11
CA GLY A 58 -30.13 17.97 -64.04
C GLY A 58 -30.50 17.05 -65.20
N GLN A 59 -30.90 15.81 -64.89
CA GLN A 59 -31.21 14.81 -65.91
C GLN A 59 -32.46 15.15 -66.72
N HIS A 60 -33.39 15.94 -66.16
CA HIS A 60 -34.59 16.38 -66.88
C HIS A 60 -34.30 17.24 -68.12
N THR A 61 -33.07 17.74 -68.28
CA THR A 61 -32.66 18.48 -69.49
C THR A 61 -32.40 17.58 -70.70
N LYS A 62 -32.25 16.27 -70.50
CA LYS A 62 -31.80 15.31 -71.52
C LYS A 62 -32.85 14.24 -71.87
N ILE A 63 -34.02 14.28 -71.24
CA ILE A 63 -35.09 13.30 -71.46
C ILE A 63 -35.97 13.68 -72.65
N ASP A 64 -36.65 12.69 -73.24
CA ASP A 64 -37.64 12.94 -74.30
C ASP A 64 -38.86 13.67 -73.74
N CYS A 65 -39.35 14.69 -74.44
CA CYS A 65 -40.52 15.48 -74.05
C CYS A 65 -41.74 14.63 -73.72
N LYS A 66 -41.93 13.51 -74.42
CA LYS A 66 -43.10 12.61 -74.25
C LYS A 66 -43.13 11.90 -72.90
N LEU A 67 -41.99 11.80 -72.22
CA LEU A 67 -41.93 11.21 -70.88
C LEU A 67 -42.60 12.11 -69.82
N CYS A 68 -42.64 13.42 -70.06
CA CYS A 68 -43.38 14.37 -69.21
C CYS A 68 -44.72 14.77 -69.82
N HIS A 69 -44.81 14.80 -71.15
CA HIS A 69 -45.99 15.21 -71.92
C HIS A 69 -46.57 14.02 -72.70
N PRO A 70 -47.35 13.13 -72.06
CA PRO A 70 -47.93 11.97 -72.72
C PRO A 70 -49.00 12.35 -73.77
N THR A 71 -49.58 13.54 -73.63
CA THR A 71 -50.54 14.14 -74.57
C THR A 71 -49.95 15.40 -75.20
N LEU A 72 -50.56 15.89 -76.29
CA LEU A 72 -50.20 17.17 -76.90
C LEU A 72 -50.71 18.37 -76.10
N VAL A 73 -51.57 18.15 -75.10
CA VAL A 73 -52.09 19.20 -74.21
C VAL A 73 -51.08 19.43 -73.08
N PHE A 74 -50.07 20.27 -73.35
CA PHE A 74 -48.91 20.45 -72.46
C PHE A 74 -49.26 20.87 -71.02
N SER A 75 -50.42 21.50 -70.79
CA SER A 75 -50.89 21.92 -69.46
C SER A 75 -51.32 20.76 -68.54
N GLU A 76 -51.50 19.56 -69.07
CA GLU A 76 -51.89 18.38 -68.27
C GLU A 76 -50.72 17.79 -67.48
N ALA A 77 -49.49 18.12 -67.85
CA ALA A 77 -48.29 17.65 -67.16
C ALA A 77 -48.24 18.16 -65.72
N LYS A 78 -48.04 17.22 -64.80
CA LYS A 78 -47.91 17.46 -63.36
C LYS A 78 -46.46 17.80 -63.01
N THR A 79 -46.27 18.52 -61.90
CA THR A 79 -44.94 18.98 -61.48
C THR A 79 -44.42 18.25 -60.23
N GLU A 80 -45.29 17.47 -59.59
CA GLU A 80 -44.96 16.66 -58.43
C GLU A 80 -44.15 15.43 -58.86
N CYS A 81 -43.06 15.13 -58.15
CA CYS A 81 -42.16 14.01 -58.47
C CYS A 81 -42.91 12.68 -58.62
N ALA A 82 -43.85 12.41 -57.71
CA ALA A 82 -44.65 11.19 -57.67
C ALA A 82 -45.64 11.03 -58.84
N ALA A 83 -45.89 12.09 -59.61
CA ALA A 83 -46.75 12.00 -60.80
C ALA A 83 -46.04 11.29 -61.98
N CYS A 84 -44.70 11.29 -61.98
CA CYS A 84 -43.88 10.65 -63.02
C CYS A 84 -43.02 9.50 -62.46
N HIS A 85 -42.60 9.58 -61.20
CA HIS A 85 -41.74 8.59 -60.56
C HIS A 85 -42.51 7.76 -59.55
N LYS A 86 -42.33 6.44 -59.63
CA LYS A 86 -42.89 5.52 -58.65
C LYS A 86 -42.02 5.52 -57.39
N ASP A 87 -42.68 5.61 -56.24
CA ASP A 87 -42.00 5.47 -54.95
C ASP A 87 -41.47 4.04 -54.78
N VAL A 88 -40.16 3.94 -54.50
CA VAL A 88 -39.46 2.69 -54.23
C VAL A 88 -39.30 2.43 -52.74
N HIS A 89 -39.72 3.39 -51.89
CA HIS A 89 -39.60 3.33 -50.44
C HIS A 89 -40.87 2.82 -49.76
N GLU A 90 -41.85 2.30 -50.52
CA GLU A 90 -43.09 1.72 -49.99
C GLU A 90 -43.85 2.67 -49.04
N SER A 91 -43.84 3.97 -49.36
CA SER A 91 -44.46 5.04 -48.57
C SER A 91 -43.85 5.25 -47.18
N SER A 92 -42.67 4.68 -46.89
CA SER A 92 -42.03 4.79 -45.57
C SER A 92 -41.46 6.18 -45.26
N VAL A 93 -41.14 7.00 -46.28
CA VAL A 93 -40.46 8.31 -46.13
C VAL A 93 -41.31 9.52 -46.55
N GLY A 94 -42.57 9.31 -46.92
CA GLY A 94 -43.49 10.36 -47.38
C GLY A 94 -43.23 10.85 -48.82
N PRO A 95 -44.04 11.81 -49.32
CA PRO A 95 -44.04 12.21 -50.73
C PRO A 95 -43.02 13.31 -51.10
N GLU A 96 -42.33 13.90 -50.13
CA GLU A 96 -41.39 15.02 -50.34
C GLU A 96 -40.02 14.53 -50.83
N CYS A 97 -39.96 14.03 -52.07
CA CYS A 97 -38.76 13.41 -52.65
C CYS A 97 -37.53 14.32 -52.65
N ASN A 98 -37.73 15.63 -52.81
CA ASN A 98 -36.67 16.64 -52.88
C ASN A 98 -35.96 16.91 -51.55
N ARG A 99 -36.42 16.31 -50.44
CA ARG A 99 -35.70 16.34 -49.15
C ARG A 99 -34.41 15.53 -49.19
N CYS A 100 -34.37 14.49 -50.02
CA CYS A 100 -33.24 13.58 -50.12
C CYS A 100 -32.66 13.54 -51.54
N HIS A 101 -33.52 13.54 -52.56
CA HIS A 101 -33.13 13.39 -53.95
C HIS A 101 -33.07 14.75 -54.66
N ALA A 102 -32.23 14.83 -55.69
CA ALA A 102 -32.08 16.04 -56.47
C ALA A 102 -32.33 15.77 -57.97
N PRO A 103 -32.73 16.77 -58.77
CA PRO A 103 -33.02 16.56 -60.20
C PRO A 103 -31.85 16.01 -61.04
N ASN A 104 -30.63 16.05 -60.51
CA ASN A 104 -29.44 15.47 -61.12
C ASN A 104 -29.21 13.99 -60.77
N SER A 105 -29.71 13.49 -59.64
CA SER A 105 -29.51 12.12 -59.19
C SER A 105 -30.50 11.68 -58.10
N TRP A 106 -30.93 10.42 -58.17
CA TRP A 106 -31.65 9.74 -57.09
C TRP A 106 -30.71 9.16 -56.03
N LEU A 107 -29.39 9.10 -56.27
CA LEU A 107 -28.43 8.62 -55.27
C LEU A 107 -28.25 9.68 -54.16
N VAL A 108 -28.33 9.21 -52.91
CA VAL A 108 -28.02 9.99 -51.71
C VAL A 108 -26.62 9.61 -51.25
N GLU A 109 -25.64 10.48 -51.51
CA GLU A 109 -24.23 10.20 -51.20
C GLU A 109 -23.88 10.42 -49.72
N ASP A 110 -24.60 11.32 -49.04
CA ASP A 110 -24.35 11.65 -47.63
C ASP A 110 -25.66 11.57 -46.83
N ILE A 111 -25.97 10.35 -46.38
CA ILE A 111 -27.11 10.09 -45.50
C ILE A 111 -26.90 10.65 -44.08
N THR A 112 -25.65 10.82 -43.64
CA THR A 112 -25.35 11.35 -42.30
C THR A 112 -25.79 12.80 -42.16
N ARG A 113 -25.64 13.60 -43.22
CA ARG A 113 -26.17 14.96 -43.29
C ARG A 113 -27.69 15.02 -43.17
N VAL A 114 -28.40 14.01 -43.70
CA VAL A 114 -29.86 13.91 -43.54
C VAL A 114 -30.23 13.66 -42.07
N HIS A 115 -29.49 12.79 -41.38
CA HIS A 115 -29.67 12.58 -39.95
C HIS A 115 -29.41 13.85 -39.13
N GLN A 116 -28.38 14.65 -39.47
CA GLN A 116 -28.09 15.92 -38.80
C GLN A 116 -29.24 16.94 -38.91
N GLN A 117 -30.06 16.84 -39.94
CA GLN A 117 -31.25 17.68 -40.14
C GLN A 117 -32.54 17.06 -39.58
N SER A 118 -32.43 15.88 -38.98
CA SER A 118 -33.55 15.12 -38.42
C SER A 118 -33.69 15.33 -36.92
N ARG A 119 -34.67 14.66 -36.32
CA ARG A 119 -34.87 14.63 -34.86
C ARG A 119 -33.90 13.71 -34.11
N PHE A 120 -32.99 13.05 -34.83
CA PHE A 120 -31.94 12.22 -34.26
C PHE A 120 -30.60 12.46 -34.98
N PRO A 121 -29.90 13.56 -34.64
CA PRO A 121 -28.54 13.79 -35.09
C PRO A 121 -27.60 12.69 -34.60
N LEU A 122 -26.79 12.13 -35.49
CA LEU A 122 -25.80 11.12 -35.12
C LEU A 122 -24.61 11.80 -34.43
N VAL A 123 -24.60 11.80 -33.09
CA VAL A 123 -23.57 12.40 -32.23
C VAL A 123 -23.06 11.41 -31.20
N GLY A 124 -21.88 11.67 -30.64
CA GLY A 124 -21.22 10.74 -29.71
C GLY A 124 -21.06 9.37 -30.33
N VAL A 125 -21.33 8.31 -29.56
CA VAL A 125 -21.29 6.92 -30.04
C VAL A 125 -22.24 6.63 -31.20
N HIS A 126 -23.36 7.34 -31.33
CA HIS A 126 -24.32 7.12 -32.41
C HIS A 126 -23.77 7.55 -33.79
N SER A 127 -22.67 8.29 -33.83
CA SER A 127 -21.98 8.62 -35.10
C SER A 127 -21.20 7.45 -35.70
N THR A 128 -20.95 6.39 -34.92
CA THR A 128 -20.10 5.25 -35.31
C THR A 128 -20.83 3.91 -35.29
N VAL A 129 -22.11 3.88 -34.94
CA VAL A 129 -22.89 2.64 -34.95
C VAL A 129 -23.26 2.23 -36.38
N ASP A 130 -23.28 0.94 -36.64
CA ASP A 130 -23.73 0.43 -37.92
C ASP A 130 -25.22 0.72 -38.14
N CYS A 131 -25.59 1.15 -39.35
CA CYS A 131 -26.94 1.57 -39.69
C CYS A 131 -28.01 0.51 -39.34
N TYR A 132 -27.68 -0.78 -39.49
CA TYR A 132 -28.60 -1.89 -39.26
C TYR A 132 -28.96 -2.10 -37.78
N GLN A 133 -28.17 -1.54 -36.85
CA GLN A 133 -28.47 -1.58 -35.42
C GLN A 133 -29.78 -0.82 -35.11
N CYS A 134 -30.06 0.23 -35.88
CA CYS A 134 -31.30 0.99 -35.81
C CYS A 134 -32.27 0.57 -36.93
N HIS A 135 -31.82 0.59 -38.18
CA HIS A 135 -32.63 0.29 -39.36
C HIS A 135 -32.64 -1.22 -39.65
N LYS A 136 -33.43 -1.97 -38.89
CA LYS A 136 -33.51 -3.45 -38.93
C LYS A 136 -34.34 -4.03 -40.09
N SER A 137 -34.88 -3.19 -40.97
CA SER A 137 -35.70 -3.64 -42.10
C SER A 137 -34.93 -4.58 -43.01
N GLU A 138 -35.57 -5.65 -43.49
CA GLU A 138 -34.95 -6.63 -44.39
C GLU A 138 -34.57 -6.03 -45.76
N THR A 139 -35.12 -4.87 -46.13
CA THR A 139 -34.77 -4.13 -47.34
C THR A 139 -34.20 -2.75 -47.00
N PHE A 140 -33.02 -2.42 -47.55
CA PHE A 140 -32.37 -1.10 -47.38
C PHE A 140 -33.13 0.07 -48.00
N LEU A 141 -34.30 -0.17 -48.61
CA LEU A 141 -35.13 0.85 -49.24
C LEU A 141 -36.35 1.21 -48.40
N ARG A 142 -36.66 0.44 -47.35
CA ARG A 142 -37.79 0.69 -46.46
C ARG A 142 -37.29 1.28 -45.14
N PHE A 143 -37.57 2.56 -44.91
CA PHE A 143 -37.12 3.31 -43.73
C PHE A 143 -38.29 3.56 -42.79
N GLU A 144 -38.62 2.58 -41.96
CA GLU A 144 -39.63 2.78 -40.92
C GLU A 144 -39.22 3.90 -39.94
N VAL A 145 -40.21 4.62 -39.43
CA VAL A 145 -39.98 5.67 -38.44
C VAL A 145 -39.62 5.02 -37.10
N ILE A 146 -38.39 5.25 -36.64
CA ILE A 146 -37.89 4.77 -35.35
C ILE A 146 -38.11 5.87 -34.31
N GLY A 147 -38.57 5.49 -33.11
CA GLY A 147 -38.63 6.40 -31.96
C GLY A 147 -37.25 6.94 -31.61
N ASN A 148 -37.19 8.18 -31.12
CA ASN A 148 -35.93 8.84 -30.75
C ASN A 148 -35.75 8.99 -29.23
N ASP A 149 -36.60 8.34 -28.44
CA ASP A 149 -36.48 8.33 -26.99
C ASP A 149 -35.40 7.33 -26.55
N CYS A 150 -34.55 7.77 -25.62
CA CYS A 150 -33.38 6.99 -25.22
C CYS A 150 -33.79 5.65 -24.57
N TYR A 151 -34.81 5.69 -23.70
CA TYR A 151 -35.28 4.51 -22.98
C TYR A 151 -35.88 3.46 -23.91
N GLY A 152 -36.63 3.85 -24.95
CA GLY A 152 -37.21 2.93 -25.92
C GLY A 152 -36.17 2.04 -26.59
N CYS A 153 -35.00 2.61 -26.91
CA CYS A 153 -33.89 1.85 -27.49
C CYS A 153 -33.00 1.16 -26.46
N HIS A 154 -32.83 1.76 -25.27
CA HIS A 154 -31.86 1.31 -24.26
C HIS A 154 -32.51 0.76 -22.98
N SER A 155 -33.76 0.29 -23.05
CA SER A 155 -34.49 -0.23 -21.90
C SER A 155 -33.81 -1.45 -21.28
N ASP A 156 -33.27 -2.35 -22.09
CA ASP A 156 -32.51 -3.51 -21.61
C ASP A 156 -31.25 -3.08 -20.86
N VAL A 157 -30.52 -2.09 -21.37
CA VAL A 157 -29.34 -1.51 -20.72
C VAL A 157 -29.73 -0.84 -19.40
N TYR A 158 -30.81 -0.06 -19.41
CA TYR A 158 -31.35 0.61 -18.22
C TYR A 158 -31.69 -0.40 -17.11
N LEU A 159 -32.40 -1.49 -17.46
CA LEU A 159 -32.84 -2.53 -16.53
C LEU A 159 -31.70 -3.42 -16.04
N ALA A 160 -30.68 -3.64 -16.87
CA ALA A 160 -29.52 -4.49 -16.54
C ALA A 160 -28.44 -3.76 -15.73
N THR A 161 -28.40 -2.43 -15.76
CA THR A 161 -27.36 -1.66 -15.05
C THR A 161 -27.54 -1.78 -13.53
N THR A 162 -26.48 -2.17 -12.83
CA THR A 162 -26.48 -2.36 -11.36
C THR A 162 -25.67 -1.30 -10.62
N GLN A 163 -24.88 -0.49 -11.32
CA GLN A 163 -23.98 0.50 -10.72
C GLN A 163 -23.96 1.82 -11.52
N PRO A 164 -24.78 2.82 -11.13
CA PRO A 164 -25.85 2.74 -10.14
C PRO A 164 -27.06 1.94 -10.67
N ASN A 165 -27.79 1.25 -9.79
CA ASN A 165 -28.94 0.43 -10.21
C ASN A 165 -30.16 1.32 -10.52
N HIS A 166 -30.44 1.57 -11.80
CA HIS A 166 -31.51 2.49 -12.19
C HIS A 166 -32.90 2.03 -11.78
N LYS A 167 -33.18 0.72 -11.92
CA LYS A 167 -34.48 0.15 -11.54
C LYS A 167 -34.72 0.19 -10.03
N GLN A 168 -33.72 -0.20 -9.25
CA GLN A 168 -33.83 -0.26 -7.79
C GLN A 168 -33.92 1.14 -7.17
N SER A 169 -33.19 2.11 -7.72
CA SER A 169 -33.21 3.50 -7.26
C SER A 169 -34.36 4.33 -7.83
N GLY A 170 -35.17 3.77 -8.73
CA GLY A 170 -36.33 4.46 -9.32
C GLY A 170 -35.92 5.69 -10.14
N TYR A 171 -34.80 5.63 -10.86
CA TYR A 171 -34.34 6.77 -11.65
C TYR A 171 -35.31 7.11 -12.80
N SER A 172 -35.18 8.35 -13.27
CA SER A 172 -35.92 8.87 -14.41
C SER A 172 -35.50 8.15 -15.70
N THR A 173 -36.44 7.96 -16.63
CA THR A 173 -36.15 7.54 -18.01
C THR A 173 -35.71 8.71 -18.89
N GLN A 174 -35.67 9.94 -18.35
CA GLN A 174 -35.01 11.08 -18.99
C GLN A 174 -33.49 10.97 -18.82
N CYS A 175 -32.87 10.11 -19.63
CA CYS A 175 -31.45 9.75 -19.51
C CYS A 175 -30.50 10.97 -19.53
N MET A 176 -30.88 12.05 -20.22
CA MET A 176 -30.08 13.28 -20.34
C MET A 176 -29.94 14.08 -19.04
N GLU A 177 -30.70 13.76 -17.98
CA GLU A 177 -30.48 14.32 -16.64
C GLU A 177 -29.06 13.96 -16.11
N CYS A 178 -28.52 12.81 -16.52
CA CYS A 178 -27.23 12.29 -16.03
C CYS A 178 -26.23 11.97 -17.14
N HIS A 179 -26.70 11.51 -18.30
CA HIS A 179 -25.87 11.05 -19.42
C HIS A 179 -25.79 12.10 -20.54
N SER A 180 -24.60 12.27 -21.12
CA SER A 180 -24.40 13.19 -22.23
C SER A 180 -24.46 12.45 -23.57
N ILE A 181 -25.27 12.93 -24.51
CA ILE A 181 -25.35 12.41 -25.88
C ILE A 181 -24.05 12.63 -26.68
N TYR A 182 -23.15 13.49 -26.19
CA TYR A 182 -21.84 13.73 -26.81
C TYR A 182 -20.74 12.84 -26.23
N SER A 183 -21.05 12.02 -25.22
CA SER A 183 -20.07 11.09 -24.64
C SER A 183 -19.78 9.93 -25.58
N GLN A 184 -18.59 9.34 -25.40
CA GLN A 184 -18.15 8.12 -26.08
C GLN A 184 -18.60 6.84 -25.34
N ASP A 185 -19.31 7.00 -24.23
CA ASP A 185 -19.85 5.93 -23.39
C ASP A 185 -21.03 6.44 -22.53
N TRP A 186 -21.58 5.56 -21.68
CA TRP A 186 -22.59 5.94 -20.67
C TRP A 186 -21.98 6.68 -19.45
N GLY A 187 -20.71 7.07 -19.52
CA GLY A 187 -19.97 7.74 -18.47
C GLY A 187 -20.68 9.01 -18.00
N THR A 188 -20.67 9.21 -16.68
CA THR A 188 -21.49 10.19 -15.99
C THR A 188 -20.82 11.56 -16.06
N ALA A 189 -21.35 12.44 -16.90
CA ALA A 189 -20.74 13.74 -17.11
C ALA A 189 -21.00 14.74 -15.95
N ASN A 190 -21.94 14.48 -15.03
CA ASN A 190 -22.51 15.57 -14.19
C ASN A 190 -22.76 15.28 -12.69
N PHE A 191 -21.94 14.48 -11.99
CA PHE A 191 -22.03 14.40 -10.52
C PHE A 191 -21.05 15.35 -9.82
N ASN A 192 -21.54 16.49 -9.29
CA ASN A 192 -20.72 17.43 -8.52
C ASN A 192 -20.64 17.03 -7.04
N HIS A 193 -19.45 16.56 -6.62
CA HIS A 193 -19.11 16.25 -5.23
C HIS A 193 -18.10 17.25 -4.63
N ASN A 194 -18.05 18.49 -5.11
CA ASN A 194 -17.09 19.49 -4.60
C ASN A 194 -17.28 19.78 -3.10
N PHE A 195 -18.49 19.58 -2.57
CA PHE A 195 -18.79 19.73 -1.13
C PHE A 195 -18.24 18.59 -0.27
N PHE A 196 -18.02 17.41 -0.85
CA PHE A 196 -17.41 16.26 -0.20
C PHE A 196 -16.64 15.44 -1.25
N PRO A 197 -15.39 15.83 -1.57
CA PRO A 197 -14.64 15.20 -2.64
C PRO A 197 -14.44 13.71 -2.38
N LEU A 198 -14.96 12.85 -3.28
CA LEU A 198 -14.84 11.39 -3.25
C LEU A 198 -13.41 10.94 -3.57
N SER A 199 -12.51 11.25 -2.65
CA SER A 199 -11.07 11.07 -2.80
C SER A 199 -10.50 10.32 -1.60
N LYS A 200 -9.27 9.82 -1.75
CA LYS A 200 -8.52 9.14 -0.69
C LYS A 200 -9.32 7.94 -0.16
N GLY A 201 -9.55 7.81 1.14
CA GLY A 201 -10.34 6.72 1.74
C GLY A 201 -11.79 6.58 1.24
N HIS A 202 -12.36 7.58 0.55
CA HIS A 202 -13.71 7.52 -0.03
C HIS A 202 -13.73 7.34 -1.55
N TYR A 203 -12.56 7.12 -2.16
CA TYR A 203 -12.46 6.87 -3.60
C TYR A 203 -13.06 5.50 -3.97
N GLY A 204 -13.87 5.46 -5.03
CA GLY A 204 -14.46 4.22 -5.55
C GLY A 204 -15.57 3.61 -4.68
N VAL A 205 -16.06 4.34 -3.68
CA VAL A 205 -17.19 3.90 -2.85
C VAL A 205 -18.48 3.95 -3.66
N ALA A 206 -19.24 2.86 -3.64
CA ALA A 206 -20.54 2.79 -4.33
C ALA A 206 -21.52 3.84 -3.77
N CYS A 207 -22.29 4.51 -4.64
CA CYS A 207 -23.11 5.65 -4.24
C CYS A 207 -24.10 5.31 -3.10
N LEU A 208 -24.68 4.10 -3.11
CA LEU A 208 -25.63 3.63 -2.09
C LEU A 208 -25.01 3.39 -0.70
N LYS A 209 -23.67 3.38 -0.58
CA LYS A 209 -23.01 3.37 0.73
C LYS A 209 -23.19 4.70 1.47
N CYS A 210 -23.35 5.80 0.73
CA CYS A 210 -23.59 7.13 1.27
C CYS A 210 -25.08 7.52 1.16
N HIS A 211 -25.70 7.23 0.02
CA HIS A 211 -27.11 7.53 -0.28
C HIS A 211 -27.99 6.31 0.00
N THR A 212 -28.06 5.89 1.27
CA THR A 212 -28.71 4.63 1.69
C THR A 212 -30.21 4.58 1.41
N SER A 213 -30.88 5.73 1.32
CA SER A 213 -32.30 5.85 0.96
C SER A 213 -32.55 5.90 -0.55
N GLY A 214 -31.50 5.84 -1.37
CA GLY A 214 -31.59 6.10 -2.82
C GLY A 214 -31.87 7.58 -3.15
N GLN A 215 -31.89 8.47 -2.16
CA GLN A 215 -32.00 9.91 -2.39
C GLN A 215 -30.61 10.53 -2.53
N PHE A 216 -30.35 11.17 -3.66
CA PHE A 216 -29.06 11.82 -4.00
C PHE A 216 -29.02 13.31 -3.62
N SER A 217 -29.76 13.68 -2.58
CA SER A 217 -29.68 15.00 -1.96
C SER A 217 -28.43 15.11 -1.09
N LYS A 218 -28.10 16.34 -0.66
CA LYS A 218 -26.97 16.58 0.25
C LYS A 218 -27.18 15.83 1.57
N ILE A 219 -26.23 14.99 1.93
CA ILE A 219 -26.16 14.29 3.21
C ILE A 219 -25.17 15.00 4.16
N SER A 220 -25.16 14.63 5.44
CA SER A 220 -24.15 15.13 6.38
C SER A 220 -22.75 14.64 5.96
N THR A 221 -21.77 15.53 6.07
CA THR A 221 -20.35 15.25 5.83
C THR A 221 -19.58 14.92 7.10
N ASP A 222 -20.28 14.90 8.25
CA ASP A 222 -19.67 14.60 9.55
C ASP A 222 -19.29 13.12 9.60
N CYS A 223 -18.05 12.82 10.00
CA CYS A 223 -17.57 11.44 10.04
C CYS A 223 -18.50 10.55 10.89
N SER A 224 -18.94 11.06 12.06
CA SER A 224 -19.80 10.32 12.97
C SER A 224 -21.20 10.07 12.44
N SER A 225 -21.72 10.80 11.44
CA SER A 225 -23.05 10.47 10.91
C SER A 225 -23.06 9.17 10.13
N CYS A 226 -21.90 8.72 9.64
CA CYS A 226 -21.76 7.46 8.90
C CYS A 226 -20.99 6.41 9.72
N HIS A 227 -19.97 6.82 10.45
CA HIS A 227 -19.04 5.93 11.16
C HIS A 227 -19.30 5.83 12.67
N LEU A 228 -20.52 6.13 13.15
CA LEU A 228 -20.84 6.02 14.58
C LEU A 228 -20.69 4.58 15.10
N SER A 229 -21.05 3.59 14.28
CA SER A 229 -20.88 2.19 14.63
C SER A 229 -19.40 1.83 14.75
N ASP A 230 -18.56 2.31 13.83
CA ASP A 230 -17.11 2.08 13.88
C ASP A 230 -16.48 2.76 15.11
N TYR A 231 -16.91 3.98 15.41
CA TYR A 231 -16.51 4.72 16.61
C TYR A 231 -16.85 3.95 17.89
N ASN A 232 -18.10 3.46 18.01
CA ASN A 232 -18.56 2.71 19.19
C ASN A 232 -17.95 1.30 19.27
N GLY A 233 -17.61 0.70 18.13
CA GLY A 233 -17.05 -0.65 18.04
C GLY A 233 -15.53 -0.71 18.24
N ALA A 234 -14.83 0.43 18.23
CA ALA A 234 -13.39 0.47 18.43
C ALA A 234 -13.00 0.06 19.85
N THR A 235 -12.03 -0.87 19.98
CA THR A 235 -11.64 -1.48 21.27
C THR A 235 -10.24 -1.08 21.74
N ASN A 236 -9.33 -0.70 20.84
CA ASN A 236 -7.96 -0.33 21.18
C ASN A 236 -7.44 0.83 20.31
N PRO A 237 -7.48 2.08 20.81
CA PRO A 237 -8.12 2.49 22.05
C PRO A 237 -9.65 2.44 21.96
N ASN A 238 -10.33 2.19 23.08
CA ASN A 238 -11.78 2.24 23.13
C ASN A 238 -12.27 3.69 23.22
N HIS A 239 -12.89 4.19 22.15
CA HIS A 239 -13.29 5.58 22.04
C HIS A 239 -14.45 5.95 22.98
N SER A 240 -15.39 5.02 23.20
CA SER A 240 -16.55 5.24 24.06
C SER A 240 -16.17 5.29 25.54
N ILE A 241 -15.30 4.39 26.00
CA ILE A 241 -14.82 4.38 27.39
C ILE A 241 -13.94 5.59 27.67
N ALA A 242 -13.05 5.94 26.72
CA ALA A 242 -12.17 7.09 26.82
C ALA A 242 -12.88 8.44 26.63
N ASN A 243 -14.15 8.44 26.20
CA ASN A 243 -14.91 9.63 25.84
C ASN A 243 -14.18 10.54 24.83
N PHE A 244 -13.58 9.94 23.78
CA PHE A 244 -12.91 10.73 22.76
C PHE A 244 -13.86 11.64 21.98
N PRO A 245 -13.37 12.75 21.41
CA PRO A 245 -14.21 13.61 20.60
C PRO A 245 -14.54 12.93 19.26
N LYS A 246 -15.70 13.31 18.68
CA LYS A 246 -16.14 12.83 17.36
C LYS A 246 -15.52 13.63 16.20
N THR A 247 -14.58 14.52 16.49
CA THR A 247 -13.75 15.24 15.51
C THR A 247 -12.63 14.32 15.04
N CYS A 248 -12.99 13.32 14.24
CA CYS A 248 -12.09 12.23 13.90
C CYS A 248 -10.77 12.68 13.26
N THR A 249 -10.78 13.81 12.55
CA THR A 249 -9.61 14.37 11.86
C THR A 249 -8.50 14.86 12.80
N GLU A 250 -8.77 15.02 14.09
CA GLU A 250 -7.73 15.30 15.09
C GLU A 250 -6.78 14.12 15.27
N CYS A 251 -7.31 12.90 15.14
CA CYS A 251 -6.59 11.67 15.38
C CYS A 251 -6.43 10.79 14.15
N HIS A 252 -7.24 10.95 13.10
CA HIS A 252 -7.23 10.08 11.92
C HIS A 252 -7.02 10.86 10.63
N THR A 253 -6.21 10.30 9.73
CA THR A 253 -6.09 10.77 8.34
C THR A 253 -6.92 9.90 7.41
N THR A 254 -7.41 10.49 6.31
CA THR A 254 -8.03 9.76 5.20
C THR A 254 -7.07 9.50 4.04
N ALA A 255 -5.87 10.09 4.05
CA ALA A 255 -4.81 9.87 3.07
C ALA A 255 -3.54 9.29 3.74
N PRO A 256 -3.00 8.16 3.25
CA PRO A 256 -3.47 7.34 2.11
C PRO A 256 -4.69 6.44 2.42
N GLY A 257 -5.16 6.43 3.67
CA GLY A 257 -6.33 5.68 4.13
C GLY A 257 -6.56 5.94 5.61
N TRP A 258 -7.58 5.31 6.22
CA TRP A 258 -7.91 5.50 7.64
C TRP A 258 -6.81 4.97 8.55
N LYS A 259 -6.00 5.88 9.10
CA LYS A 259 -4.93 5.56 10.05
C LYS A 259 -4.87 6.60 11.16
N PRO A 260 -4.61 6.19 12.41
CA PRO A 260 -4.38 7.14 13.48
C PRO A 260 -3.09 7.93 13.24
N THR A 261 -3.04 9.16 13.73
CA THR A 261 -1.83 9.96 13.89
C THR A 261 -0.94 9.33 14.96
N THR A 262 0.33 9.71 14.97
CA THR A 262 1.26 9.25 16.01
C THR A 262 0.88 9.85 17.37
N PHE A 263 0.63 9.00 18.36
CA PHE A 263 0.41 9.41 19.74
C PHE A 263 1.74 9.80 20.41
N ASN A 264 1.80 10.99 21.00
CA ASN A 264 3.01 11.49 21.67
C ASN A 264 3.18 10.83 23.05
N HIS A 265 4.25 10.04 23.21
CA HIS A 265 4.65 9.38 24.46
C HIS A 265 5.99 9.92 25.00
N SER A 266 6.30 11.20 24.76
CA SER A 266 7.55 11.82 25.23
C SER A 266 7.76 11.74 26.75
N MET A 267 6.67 11.77 27.53
CA MET A 267 6.70 11.65 28.99
C MET A 267 6.96 10.22 29.50
N PHE A 268 6.70 9.21 28.67
CA PHE A 268 6.99 7.81 28.97
C PHE A 268 7.38 7.09 27.68
N PRO A 269 8.67 7.14 27.28
CA PRO A 269 9.12 6.54 26.03
C PRO A 269 8.87 5.02 25.99
N LEU A 270 8.12 4.58 24.99
CA LEU A 270 7.77 3.17 24.76
C LEU A 270 9.00 2.38 24.26
N THR A 271 9.89 2.04 25.19
CA THR A 271 11.18 1.40 24.92
C THR A 271 11.17 -0.07 25.32
N GLN A 272 11.75 -0.92 24.46
CA GLN A 272 11.94 -2.36 24.67
C GLN A 272 10.68 -3.08 25.22
N GLY A 273 10.68 -3.49 26.49
CA GLY A 273 9.55 -4.20 27.12
C GLY A 273 8.27 -3.36 27.27
N HIS A 274 8.38 -2.02 27.24
CA HIS A 274 7.25 -1.10 27.28
C HIS A 274 6.77 -0.69 25.88
N SER A 275 7.32 -1.27 24.80
CA SER A 275 6.79 -1.13 23.44
C SER A 275 5.53 -1.97 23.24
N ILE A 276 4.49 -1.64 24.01
CA ILE A 276 3.21 -2.36 24.06
C ILE A 276 2.24 -1.72 23.06
N SER A 277 1.68 -2.53 22.16
CA SER A 277 0.69 -2.06 21.17
C SER A 277 -0.76 -2.02 21.70
N ASP A 278 -1.01 -2.64 22.85
CA ASP A 278 -2.30 -2.66 23.51
C ASP A 278 -2.37 -1.55 24.56
N CYS A 279 -3.05 -0.46 24.21
CA CYS A 279 -3.16 0.73 25.03
C CYS A 279 -3.75 0.41 26.41
N SER A 280 -4.67 -0.56 26.47
CA SER A 280 -5.40 -0.90 27.71
C SER A 280 -4.50 -1.48 28.81
N LYS A 281 -3.33 -2.01 28.44
CA LYS A 281 -2.34 -2.52 29.40
C LYS A 281 -1.67 -1.41 30.21
N CYS A 282 -1.66 -0.18 29.70
CA CYS A 282 -1.14 0.99 30.39
C CYS A 282 -2.28 1.91 30.82
N HIS A 283 -3.21 2.20 29.92
CA HIS A 283 -4.34 3.11 30.11
C HIS A 283 -5.56 2.38 30.66
N VAL A 284 -5.45 1.91 31.91
CA VAL A 284 -6.50 1.16 32.60
C VAL A 284 -7.80 1.99 32.68
N ASN A 285 -8.93 1.34 32.45
CA ASN A 285 -10.28 1.95 32.41
C ASN A 285 -10.41 3.09 31.38
N GLY A 286 -9.57 3.12 30.35
CA GLY A 286 -9.59 4.15 29.32
C GLY A 286 -9.13 5.52 29.83
N ASN A 287 -8.37 5.57 30.93
CA ASN A 287 -7.76 6.80 31.40
C ASN A 287 -6.43 7.05 30.68
N TYR A 288 -6.42 8.03 29.77
CA TYR A 288 -5.24 8.43 28.99
C TYR A 288 -4.57 9.71 29.50
N SER A 289 -5.16 10.41 30.49
CA SER A 289 -4.66 11.70 30.98
C SER A 289 -3.85 11.59 32.27
N SER A 290 -4.06 10.55 33.07
CA SER A 290 -3.41 10.41 34.39
C SER A 290 -2.85 9.02 34.65
N THR A 291 -2.41 8.31 33.60
CA THR A 291 -1.69 7.04 33.76
C THR A 291 -0.38 7.30 34.48
N SER A 292 -0.17 6.62 35.61
CA SER A 292 1.08 6.68 36.36
C SER A 292 2.25 6.15 35.52
N SER A 293 3.37 6.86 35.50
CA SER A 293 4.65 6.40 34.96
C SER A 293 5.55 5.77 36.03
N ASP A 294 5.08 5.67 37.28
CA ASP A 294 5.83 5.07 38.38
C ASP A 294 5.97 3.56 38.20
N CYS A 295 7.22 3.09 38.12
CA CYS A 295 7.53 1.69 37.86
C CYS A 295 6.94 0.76 38.92
N PHE A 296 7.05 1.15 40.20
CA PHE A 296 6.60 0.29 41.30
C PHE A 296 5.08 0.12 41.31
N SER A 297 4.32 1.16 40.95
CA SER A 297 2.86 1.07 40.87
C SER A 297 2.35 -0.03 39.93
N CYS A 298 3.11 -0.37 38.88
CA CYS A 298 2.79 -1.46 37.97
C CYS A 298 3.54 -2.76 38.30
N HIS A 299 4.81 -2.66 38.71
CA HIS A 299 5.72 -3.79 38.91
C HIS A 299 5.90 -4.16 40.39
N GLN A 300 4.95 -3.82 41.26
CA GLN A 300 5.00 -4.16 42.68
C GLN A 300 5.15 -5.67 42.92
N SER A 301 4.43 -6.49 42.14
CA SER A 301 4.53 -7.95 42.22
C SER A 301 5.92 -8.45 41.84
N ASP A 302 6.52 -7.89 40.78
CA ASP A 302 7.87 -8.24 40.34
C ASP A 302 8.93 -7.82 41.36
N TYR A 303 8.78 -6.63 41.95
CA TYR A 303 9.62 -6.15 43.04
C TYR A 303 9.56 -7.09 44.24
N ASN A 304 8.34 -7.48 44.65
CA ASN A 304 8.11 -8.34 45.81
C ASN A 304 8.60 -9.77 45.60
N SER A 305 8.54 -10.29 44.37
CA SER A 305 8.91 -11.68 44.05
C SER A 305 10.39 -11.88 43.71
N THR A 306 11.16 -10.81 43.52
CA THR A 306 12.58 -10.92 43.17
C THR A 306 13.41 -11.42 44.35
N THR A 307 14.18 -12.50 44.15
CA THR A 307 14.96 -13.16 45.21
C THR A 307 16.47 -12.96 45.14
N ASN A 308 17.02 -12.54 43.98
CA ASN A 308 18.47 -12.34 43.81
C ASN A 308 18.77 -11.10 42.94
N PRO A 309 19.19 -9.97 43.54
CA PRO A 309 19.14 -9.70 44.98
C PRO A 309 17.68 -9.55 45.46
N ASN A 310 17.37 -10.00 46.67
CA ASN A 310 16.03 -9.85 47.24
C ASN A 310 15.78 -8.38 47.61
N HIS A 311 14.89 -7.72 46.87
CA HIS A 311 14.66 -6.28 47.04
C HIS A 311 13.95 -5.93 48.35
N GLN A 312 12.99 -6.76 48.77
CA GLN A 312 12.28 -6.55 50.04
C GLN A 312 13.19 -6.79 51.24
N ALA A 313 13.92 -7.91 51.27
CA ALA A 313 14.80 -8.23 52.38
C ALA A 313 15.97 -7.24 52.52
N ALA A 314 16.45 -6.70 51.40
CA ALA A 314 17.50 -5.68 51.37
C ALA A 314 16.99 -4.25 51.58
N ASN A 315 15.67 -4.03 51.65
CA ASN A 315 15.04 -2.71 51.71
C ASN A 315 15.49 -1.76 50.58
N PHE A 316 15.55 -2.25 49.34
CA PHE A 316 15.88 -1.39 48.21
C PHE A 316 14.82 -0.30 47.96
N PRO A 317 15.20 0.84 47.37
CA PRO A 317 14.23 1.88 47.03
C PRO A 317 13.32 1.45 45.88
N THR A 318 12.10 1.98 45.85
CA THR A 318 11.15 1.79 44.74
C THR A 318 11.43 2.71 43.54
N ALA A 319 12.41 3.61 43.66
CA ALA A 319 12.94 4.40 42.54
C ALA A 319 13.81 3.52 41.64
N CYS A 320 13.18 2.70 40.80
CA CYS A 320 13.84 1.66 40.02
C CYS A 320 14.97 2.18 39.10
N THR A 321 14.83 3.42 38.60
CA THR A 321 15.81 4.06 37.70
C THR A 321 17.16 4.34 38.34
N ALA A 322 17.28 4.21 39.67
CA ALA A 322 18.57 4.27 40.35
C ALA A 322 19.51 3.12 39.92
N CYS A 323 18.95 1.97 39.51
CA CYS A 323 19.72 0.78 39.16
C CYS A 323 19.35 0.18 37.79
N HIS A 324 18.09 0.33 37.37
CA HIS A 324 17.55 -0.24 36.14
C HIS A 324 17.37 0.82 35.05
N THR A 325 17.50 0.40 33.80
CA THR A 325 17.14 1.20 32.62
C THR A 325 16.16 0.42 31.76
N THR A 326 15.34 1.10 30.97
CA THR A 326 14.50 0.45 29.95
C THR A 326 15.19 0.35 28.59
N ALA A 327 16.33 1.05 28.42
CA ALA A 327 17.16 1.03 27.22
C ALA A 327 18.64 0.94 27.59
N PRO A 328 19.38 -0.11 27.17
CA PRO A 328 18.98 -1.16 26.23
C PRO A 328 18.09 -2.27 26.84
N GLY A 329 17.90 -2.31 28.17
CA GLY A 329 17.01 -3.29 28.80
C GLY A 329 17.10 -3.32 30.32
N TRP A 330 16.14 -3.99 30.96
CA TRP A 330 15.98 -4.02 32.42
C TRP A 330 17.07 -4.77 33.17
N LYS A 331 17.76 -5.70 32.50
CA LYS A 331 18.85 -6.51 33.04
C LYS A 331 20.09 -6.40 32.14
N PRO A 332 21.31 -6.40 32.72
CA PRO A 332 21.59 -6.36 34.16
C PRO A 332 21.31 -4.97 34.77
N ALA A 333 21.00 -4.94 36.06
CA ALA A 333 21.04 -3.69 36.81
C ALA A 333 22.49 -3.23 36.98
N THR A 334 22.68 -1.92 37.14
CA THR A 334 24.01 -1.34 37.31
C THR A 334 24.40 -1.35 38.79
N PHE A 335 25.48 -2.06 39.12
CA PHE A 335 26.06 -2.10 40.46
C PHE A 335 27.54 -1.76 40.43
N ASN A 336 28.01 -0.95 41.38
CA ASN A 336 29.42 -0.58 41.48
C ASN A 336 30.19 -1.55 42.40
N HIS A 337 31.03 -2.39 41.81
CA HIS A 337 31.94 -3.31 42.51
C HIS A 337 33.42 -2.85 42.43
N SER A 338 33.69 -1.57 42.20
CA SER A 338 35.07 -1.05 42.12
C SER A 338 35.92 -1.35 43.35
N SER A 339 35.28 -1.45 44.51
CA SER A 339 35.93 -1.79 45.79
C SER A 339 36.33 -3.26 45.92
N PHE A 340 35.69 -4.17 45.18
CA PHE A 340 36.01 -5.60 45.12
C PHE A 340 35.65 -6.13 43.73
N PRO A 341 36.57 -6.02 42.75
CA PRO A 341 36.28 -6.40 41.36
C PRO A 341 35.95 -7.90 41.23
N LEU A 342 34.78 -8.21 40.67
CA LEU A 342 34.31 -9.57 40.42
C LEU A 342 35.06 -10.20 39.24
N THR A 343 36.25 -10.75 39.50
CA THR A 343 37.15 -11.31 38.49
C THR A 343 37.41 -12.80 38.72
N GLN A 344 37.62 -13.54 37.63
CA GLN A 344 37.97 -14.97 37.65
C GLN A 344 37.02 -15.78 38.56
N GLY A 345 37.54 -16.44 39.59
CA GLY A 345 36.75 -17.26 40.53
C GLY A 345 35.73 -16.48 41.37
N HIS A 346 35.84 -15.15 41.45
CA HIS A 346 34.88 -14.29 42.14
C HIS A 346 33.85 -13.66 41.19
N SER A 347 33.82 -14.07 39.91
CA SER A 347 32.75 -13.72 38.97
C SER A 347 31.47 -14.51 39.28
N ILE A 348 30.90 -14.28 40.47
CA ILE A 348 29.74 -14.99 40.99
C ILE A 348 28.48 -14.18 40.67
N THR A 349 27.48 -14.82 40.07
CA THR A 349 26.20 -14.19 39.71
C THR A 349 25.13 -14.29 40.81
N ASP A 350 25.36 -15.16 41.79
CA ASP A 350 24.50 -15.29 42.98
C ASP A 350 24.99 -14.34 44.07
N CYS A 351 24.30 -13.22 44.23
CA CYS A 351 24.71 -12.17 45.16
C CYS A 351 24.74 -12.68 46.61
N SER A 352 23.88 -13.66 46.95
CA SER A 352 23.79 -14.22 48.30
C SER A 352 25.06 -14.96 48.76
N LYS A 353 25.94 -15.35 47.82
CA LYS A 353 27.25 -15.95 48.13
C LYS A 353 28.22 -14.98 48.77
N CYS A 354 28.08 -13.68 48.48
CA CYS A 354 28.93 -12.63 49.05
C CYS A 354 28.13 -11.77 50.06
N HIS A 355 26.89 -11.44 49.72
CA HIS A 355 26.01 -10.59 50.51
C HIS A 355 25.09 -11.42 51.41
N VAL A 356 25.64 -11.86 52.54
CA VAL A 356 24.95 -12.70 53.52
C VAL A 356 23.88 -11.88 54.27
N ASN A 357 22.74 -12.50 54.58
CA ASN A 357 21.61 -11.90 55.30
C ASN A 357 21.04 -10.62 54.64
N GLY A 358 21.24 -10.45 53.32
CA GLY A 358 20.77 -9.27 52.61
C GLY A 358 21.57 -7.99 52.93
N ASN A 359 22.76 -8.11 53.52
CA ASN A 359 23.65 -6.97 53.74
C ASN A 359 24.48 -6.68 52.49
N TYR A 360 24.13 -5.59 51.80
CA TYR A 360 24.82 -5.12 50.59
C TYR A 360 25.78 -3.96 50.82
N THR A 361 25.90 -3.46 52.05
CA THR A 361 26.71 -2.27 52.37
C THR A 361 28.05 -2.62 53.00
N ASN A 362 28.17 -3.79 53.63
CA ASN A 362 29.38 -4.14 54.38
C ASN A 362 29.73 -5.63 54.25
N VAL A 363 30.46 -5.97 53.19
CA VAL A 363 31.09 -7.29 53.00
C VAL A 363 32.60 -7.12 53.13
N SER A 364 33.21 -7.95 53.98
CA SER A 364 34.66 -7.98 54.18
C SER A 364 35.38 -8.39 52.88
N LYS A 365 36.49 -7.71 52.57
CA LYS A 365 37.36 -8.05 51.43
C LYS A 365 38.45 -9.05 51.78
N GLU A 366 38.60 -9.35 53.07
CA GLU A 366 39.64 -10.25 53.57
C GLU A 366 39.33 -11.70 53.20
N CYS A 367 40.23 -12.36 52.46
CA CYS A 367 40.02 -13.73 51.96
C CYS A 367 39.59 -14.71 53.06
N ILE A 368 40.23 -14.62 54.23
CA ILE A 368 39.98 -15.54 55.34
C ILE A 368 38.54 -15.47 55.86
N THR A 369 37.86 -14.34 55.72
CA THR A 369 36.49 -14.18 56.22
C THR A 369 35.48 -15.04 55.45
N CYS A 370 35.80 -15.45 54.23
CA CYS A 370 35.00 -16.39 53.44
C CYS A 370 35.66 -17.77 53.33
N HIS A 371 36.99 -17.82 53.24
CA HIS A 371 37.74 -19.04 52.97
C HIS A 371 38.41 -19.64 54.22
N GLN A 372 37.88 -19.36 55.42
CA GLN A 372 38.39 -19.94 56.67
C GLN A 372 38.35 -21.47 56.66
N ALA A 373 37.27 -22.06 56.12
CA ALA A 373 37.14 -23.50 56.00
C ALA A 373 38.19 -24.08 55.04
N ASP A 374 38.43 -23.44 53.90
CA ASP A 374 39.44 -23.85 52.92
C ASP A 374 40.87 -23.74 53.51
N TYR A 375 41.15 -22.65 54.22
CA TYR A 375 42.40 -22.43 54.94
C TYR A 375 42.65 -23.55 55.96
N ASN A 376 41.65 -23.85 56.81
CA ASN A 376 41.76 -24.88 57.83
C ASN A 376 41.81 -26.31 57.25
N GLY A 377 41.13 -26.55 56.13
CA GLY A 377 41.01 -27.86 55.49
C GLY A 377 42.16 -28.23 54.56
N THR A 378 43.09 -27.32 54.26
CA THR A 378 44.25 -27.65 53.42
C THR A 378 45.23 -28.54 54.17
N SER A 379 45.71 -29.61 53.54
CA SER A 379 46.60 -30.62 54.15
C SER A 379 48.02 -30.67 53.57
N ASN A 380 48.26 -30.14 52.37
CA ASN A 380 49.56 -30.19 51.71
C ASN A 380 49.94 -28.84 51.06
N PRO A 381 50.73 -28.00 51.74
CA PRO A 381 51.03 -28.04 53.17
C PRO A 381 49.83 -27.61 54.03
N SER A 382 49.75 -28.05 55.28
CA SER A 382 48.67 -27.62 56.18
C SER A 382 48.89 -26.19 56.65
N HIS A 383 48.01 -25.27 56.22
CA HIS A 383 48.14 -23.85 56.58
C HIS A 383 47.93 -23.61 58.08
N SER A 384 46.91 -24.25 58.67
CA SER A 384 46.60 -24.13 60.09
C SER A 384 47.66 -24.77 60.99
N ALA A 385 48.13 -25.98 60.68
CA ALA A 385 49.14 -26.65 61.51
C ALA A 385 50.51 -25.96 61.48
N LEU A 386 50.82 -25.25 60.39
CA LEU A 386 52.09 -24.53 60.22
C LEU A 386 51.99 -23.04 60.57
N ASN A 387 50.82 -22.56 61.00
CA ASN A 387 50.55 -21.15 61.32
C ASN A 387 50.90 -20.19 60.17
N PHE A 388 50.49 -20.50 58.94
CA PHE A 388 50.66 -19.57 57.83
C PHE A 388 49.86 -18.28 58.02
N SER A 389 50.28 -17.23 57.31
CA SER A 389 49.58 -15.94 57.30
C SER A 389 48.16 -16.12 56.72
N THR A 390 47.19 -15.41 57.29
CA THR A 390 45.83 -15.29 56.73
C THR A 390 45.75 -14.24 55.61
N VAL A 391 46.85 -13.53 55.35
CA VAL A 391 47.02 -12.67 54.16
C VAL A 391 47.33 -13.57 52.96
N CYS A 392 46.28 -14.12 52.37
CA CYS A 392 46.43 -15.14 51.32
C CYS A 392 47.20 -14.64 50.09
N THR A 393 47.19 -13.33 49.84
CA THR A 393 47.90 -12.70 48.72
C THR A 393 49.42 -12.80 48.79
N ASP A 394 49.97 -13.21 49.93
CA ASP A 394 51.42 -13.48 50.08
C ASP A 394 51.88 -14.62 49.16
N CYS A 395 50.99 -15.61 48.93
CA CYS A 395 51.29 -16.81 48.15
C CYS A 395 50.30 -17.01 46.99
N HIS A 396 49.05 -16.59 47.13
CA HIS A 396 48.00 -16.83 46.13
C HIS A 396 47.66 -15.57 45.32
N THR A 397 47.23 -15.78 44.08
CA THR A 397 46.67 -14.71 43.22
C THR A 397 45.32 -15.17 42.68
N THR A 398 44.43 -14.24 42.39
CA THR A 398 43.16 -14.54 41.69
C THR A 398 43.33 -14.57 40.18
N ALA A 399 44.43 -14.02 39.65
CA ALA A 399 44.76 -13.99 38.23
C ALA A 399 46.21 -14.49 37.99
N PRO A 400 46.42 -15.54 37.17
CA PRO A 400 45.44 -16.24 36.34
C PRO A 400 44.51 -17.20 37.11
N GLY A 401 44.84 -17.55 38.36
CA GLY A 401 44.01 -18.39 39.23
C GLY A 401 44.68 -18.73 40.56
N TRP A 402 43.90 -19.31 41.49
CA TRP A 402 44.31 -19.57 42.89
C TRP A 402 45.43 -20.61 43.05
N LYS A 403 45.56 -21.53 42.08
CA LYS A 403 46.59 -22.57 42.06
C LYS A 403 47.36 -22.54 40.73
N PRO A 404 48.67 -22.86 40.73
CA PRO A 404 49.50 -23.11 41.91
C PRO A 404 49.82 -21.83 42.69
N ALA A 405 50.17 -21.96 43.98
CA ALA A 405 50.66 -20.84 44.76
C ALA A 405 52.03 -20.37 44.24
N SER A 406 52.29 -19.08 44.39
CA SER A 406 53.56 -18.43 44.11
C SER A 406 54.47 -18.59 45.33
N TYR A 407 55.41 -19.54 45.30
CA TYR A 407 56.38 -19.77 46.38
C TYR A 407 57.56 -18.77 46.37
N LYS A 408 57.34 -17.53 45.94
CA LYS A 408 58.38 -16.47 45.88
C LYS A 408 59.06 -16.22 47.23
N LEU A 409 58.32 -16.34 48.33
CA LEU A 409 58.90 -16.21 49.67
C LEU A 409 59.85 -17.35 50.02
N HIS A 410 59.60 -18.57 49.50
CA HIS A 410 60.50 -19.70 49.69
C HIS A 410 61.83 -19.45 48.97
N ASP A 411 61.79 -18.86 47.77
CA ASP A 411 63.00 -18.45 47.05
C ASP A 411 63.77 -17.33 47.78
N ALA A 412 63.05 -16.36 48.32
CA ALA A 412 63.65 -15.18 48.95
C ALA A 412 64.25 -15.46 50.34
N LEU A 413 63.62 -16.34 51.12
CA LEU A 413 63.97 -16.56 52.53
C LEU A 413 64.62 -17.93 52.81
N SER A 414 64.49 -18.89 51.91
CA SER A 414 64.94 -20.26 52.10
C SER A 414 65.79 -20.75 50.91
N PHE A 415 65.18 -21.53 50.02
CA PHE A 415 65.86 -22.17 48.90
C PHE A 415 65.05 -21.96 47.62
N PRO A 416 65.65 -21.64 46.47
CA PRO A 416 64.91 -21.34 45.25
C PRO A 416 64.24 -22.59 44.67
N ILE A 417 62.91 -22.63 44.76
CA ILE A 417 62.05 -23.71 44.25
C ILE A 417 60.99 -23.20 43.26
N TYR A 418 60.65 -21.92 43.33
CA TYR A 418 59.77 -21.22 42.39
C TYR A 418 60.56 -20.68 41.18
N SER A 419 61.87 -20.46 41.35
CA SER A 419 62.84 -20.09 40.33
C SER A 419 64.08 -21.00 40.39
N GLY A 420 65.07 -20.76 39.51
CA GLY A 420 66.29 -21.56 39.46
C GLY A 420 66.10 -22.98 38.91
N LYS A 421 67.12 -23.84 39.09
CA LYS A 421 67.18 -25.18 38.49
C LYS A 421 66.16 -26.17 39.05
N HIS A 422 65.66 -25.95 40.27
CA HIS A 422 64.68 -26.82 40.92
C HIS A 422 63.22 -26.44 40.59
N ARG A 423 63.00 -25.38 39.82
CA ARG A 423 61.65 -24.98 39.38
C ARG A 423 61.01 -26.08 38.53
N GLY A 424 59.85 -26.56 38.98
CA GLY A 424 59.05 -27.55 38.26
C GLY A 424 59.62 -28.96 38.27
N GLN A 425 60.65 -29.23 39.09
CA GLN A 425 61.30 -30.55 39.19
C GLN A 425 60.67 -31.45 40.26
N TRP A 426 59.71 -30.94 41.03
CA TRP A 426 59.06 -31.61 42.15
C TRP A 426 57.58 -31.24 42.16
N SER A 427 56.75 -32.10 42.76
CA SER A 427 55.29 -31.96 42.73
C SER A 427 54.65 -31.87 44.12
N SER A 428 55.40 -32.22 45.17
CA SER A 428 54.95 -32.18 46.54
C SER A 428 56.00 -31.63 47.48
N CYS A 429 55.57 -30.92 48.52
CA CYS A 429 56.47 -30.38 49.53
C CYS A 429 57.27 -31.50 50.24
N ILE A 430 56.68 -32.71 50.36
CA ILE A 430 57.33 -33.85 50.98
C ILE A 430 58.50 -34.45 50.18
N ASP A 431 58.61 -34.09 48.89
CA ASP A 431 59.72 -34.55 48.04
C ASP A 431 61.05 -34.05 48.61
N CYS A 432 61.05 -32.83 49.17
CA CYS A 432 62.20 -32.24 49.86
C CYS A 432 62.05 -32.30 51.39
N HIS A 433 60.83 -32.15 51.91
CA HIS A 433 60.56 -32.09 53.35
C HIS A 433 60.05 -33.40 53.91
N SER A 434 60.94 -34.20 54.48
CA SER A 434 60.65 -35.57 54.91
C SER A 434 59.69 -35.70 56.11
N ASN A 435 59.19 -34.59 56.67
CA ASN A 435 58.26 -34.59 57.78
C ASN A 435 57.12 -33.59 57.55
N THR A 436 55.91 -34.11 57.38
CA THR A 436 54.68 -33.33 57.16
C THR A 436 54.23 -32.51 58.36
N SER A 437 54.72 -32.83 59.56
CA SER A 437 54.45 -32.08 60.79
C SER A 437 55.56 -31.07 61.12
N ASN A 438 56.69 -31.11 60.40
CA ASN A 438 57.80 -30.18 60.58
C ASN A 438 58.58 -30.00 59.26
N TYR A 439 58.16 -29.02 58.47
CA TYR A 439 58.83 -28.67 57.21
C TYR A 439 60.23 -28.04 57.40
N LYS A 440 60.76 -27.89 58.63
CA LYS A 440 62.19 -27.61 58.82
C LYS A 440 63.06 -28.84 58.62
N ALA A 441 62.49 -30.05 58.67
CA ALA A 441 63.21 -31.27 58.31
C ALA A 441 63.19 -31.43 56.78
N PHE A 442 64.37 -31.48 56.17
CA PHE A 442 64.51 -31.63 54.72
C PHE A 442 65.63 -32.60 54.36
N SER A 443 65.56 -33.16 53.15
CA SER A 443 66.62 -33.98 52.59
C SER A 443 66.98 -33.55 51.17
N CYS A 444 68.26 -33.24 50.94
CA CYS A 444 68.78 -32.98 49.59
C CYS A 444 69.18 -34.28 48.88
N THR A 445 69.43 -35.35 49.64
CA THR A 445 70.00 -36.61 49.15
C THR A 445 68.96 -37.65 48.77
N ASN A 446 67.67 -37.37 48.99
CA ASN A 446 66.58 -38.29 48.71
C ASN A 446 65.99 -38.10 47.30
N CYS A 447 66.54 -37.17 46.51
CA CYS A 447 66.14 -36.87 45.14
C CYS A 447 67.26 -37.20 44.14
N HIS A 448 66.98 -37.08 42.86
CA HIS A 448 67.88 -37.49 41.77
C HIS A 448 69.20 -36.65 41.73
N GLU A 449 70.28 -37.25 41.23
CA GLU A 449 71.65 -36.72 41.03
C GLU A 449 72.63 -36.72 42.22
N HIS A 450 72.18 -36.76 43.47
CA HIS A 450 73.08 -36.54 44.62
C HIS A 450 73.51 -37.84 45.31
N ASN A 451 73.93 -38.89 44.60
CA ASN A 451 74.36 -40.12 45.26
C ASN A 451 75.72 -39.96 45.97
N LYS A 452 75.89 -40.67 47.09
CA LYS A 452 77.06 -40.50 47.97
C LYS A 452 78.41 -40.70 47.27
N ALA A 453 78.55 -41.76 46.48
CA ALA A 453 79.82 -42.08 45.84
C ALA A 453 80.25 -40.99 44.84
N GLU A 454 79.31 -40.49 44.04
CA GLU A 454 79.58 -39.39 43.11
C GLU A 454 79.83 -38.06 43.82
N MET A 455 79.05 -37.73 44.85
CA MET A 455 79.25 -36.49 45.60
C MET A 455 80.59 -36.51 46.36
N ASP A 456 80.96 -37.63 46.98
CA ASP A 456 82.25 -37.77 47.67
C ASP A 456 83.42 -37.56 46.68
N SER A 457 83.30 -38.07 45.45
CA SER A 457 84.29 -37.88 44.38
C SER A 457 84.37 -36.42 43.91
N LYS A 458 83.21 -35.81 43.62
CA LYS A 458 83.11 -34.41 43.13
C LYS A 458 83.57 -33.38 44.16
N HIS A 459 83.45 -33.69 45.46
CA HIS A 459 83.88 -32.81 46.55
C HIS A 459 85.22 -33.25 47.19
N SER A 460 85.99 -34.12 46.52
CA SER A 460 87.31 -34.52 46.99
C SER A 460 88.23 -33.29 47.14
N GLY A 461 88.72 -33.06 48.36
CA GLY A 461 89.54 -31.89 48.69
C GLY A 461 88.77 -30.66 49.22
N GLN A 462 87.43 -30.70 49.31
CA GLN A 462 86.65 -29.64 49.94
C GLN A 462 86.66 -29.78 51.46
N ALA A 463 87.23 -28.78 52.15
CA ALA A 463 87.22 -28.74 53.62
C ALA A 463 85.78 -28.59 54.13
N ASN A 464 85.41 -29.37 55.14
CA ASN A 464 84.06 -29.41 55.74
C ASN A 464 82.95 -30.01 54.85
N TYR A 465 83.29 -30.70 53.76
CA TYR A 465 82.31 -31.52 53.05
C TYR A 465 81.79 -32.64 53.96
N SER A 466 80.47 -32.76 54.04
CA SER A 466 79.78 -33.86 54.69
C SER A 466 78.54 -34.21 53.89
N TYR A 467 78.32 -35.50 53.66
CA TYR A 467 77.16 -36.00 52.92
C TYR A 467 75.91 -36.01 53.82
N ILE A 468 75.49 -34.82 54.26
CA ILE A 468 74.26 -34.58 55.02
C ILE A 468 73.59 -33.31 54.48
N SER A 469 72.26 -33.30 54.44
CA SER A 469 71.47 -32.24 53.79
C SER A 469 71.75 -30.82 54.32
N SER A 470 72.03 -30.67 55.61
CA SER A 470 72.38 -29.37 56.20
C SER A 470 73.72 -28.80 55.68
N ALA A 471 74.72 -29.65 55.46
CA ALA A 471 76.00 -29.25 54.88
C ALA A 471 75.85 -28.92 53.39
N CYS A 472 75.06 -29.70 52.66
CA CYS A 472 74.72 -29.41 51.26
C CYS A 472 74.06 -28.03 51.11
N LEU A 473 73.08 -27.69 51.96
CA LEU A 473 72.39 -26.40 51.91
C LEU A 473 73.31 -25.23 52.26
N GLN A 474 74.26 -25.41 53.19
CA GLN A 474 75.23 -24.36 53.55
C GLN A 474 76.17 -24.02 52.39
N CYS A 475 76.64 -25.04 51.65
CA CYS A 475 77.52 -24.83 50.50
C CYS A 475 76.72 -24.39 49.25
N HIS A 476 75.49 -24.87 49.09
CA HIS A 476 74.64 -24.61 47.93
C HIS A 476 73.30 -23.96 48.32
N PRO A 477 73.30 -22.74 48.88
CA PRO A 477 72.07 -22.08 49.35
C PRO A 477 71.10 -21.74 48.20
N ARG A 478 71.57 -21.75 46.94
CA ARG A 478 70.77 -21.47 45.75
C ARG A 478 70.56 -22.69 44.85
N GLY A 479 71.02 -23.87 45.25
CA GLY A 479 70.91 -25.09 44.45
C GLY A 479 71.75 -25.08 43.15
N SER A 480 72.71 -24.16 43.04
CA SER A 480 73.75 -24.13 42.01
C SER A 480 75.09 -24.56 42.61
N ALA A 481 75.93 -25.20 41.80
CA ALA A 481 77.29 -25.62 42.16
C ALA A 481 78.31 -24.46 42.09
N GLU A 482 77.85 -23.23 42.27
CA GLU A 482 78.65 -21.99 42.13
C GLU A 482 79.50 -21.72 43.36
#